data_AF-A0A4U7D8X8-F1
#
_entry.id   AF-A0A4U7D8X8-F1
#
_cell.length_a   1.000
_cell.length_b   1.000
_cell.length_c   1.000
_cell.angle_alpha   90.00
_cell.angle_beta   90.00
_cell.angle_gamma   90.00
#
_symmetry.space_group_name_H-M   'P 1'
#
loop_
_entity.id
_entity.type
_entity.pdbx_description
1 polymer ?
#
loop_
_entity_poly.entity_id
_entity_poly.type
_entity_poly.pdbx_seq_one_letter_code
_entity_poly.pdbx_strand_id
1 'polypeptide(L)' 'AVSTLPPCHYTFVVNVQDGRLNLHLTQRSGDIALGVPFNIAAYALLANALAQRTGFEVGEFGHTVVDAHV' A
#
# COMPACT_ATOMS: atom_id res chain seq x y z
N ALA A 1 -16.74 4.76 -18.28
CA ALA A 1 -15.46 4.65 -19.02
C ALA A 1 -14.83 3.30 -18.69
N VAL A 2 -14.39 2.53 -19.69
CA VAL A 2 -13.65 1.28 -19.44
C VAL A 2 -12.19 1.64 -19.21
N SER A 3 -11.60 1.18 -18.11
CA SER A 3 -10.17 1.39 -17.87
C SER A 3 -9.37 0.61 -18.89
N THR A 4 -8.49 1.28 -19.64
CA THR A 4 -7.58 0.65 -20.60
C THR A 4 -6.35 0.07 -19.92
N LEU A 5 -6.09 0.46 -18.67
CA LEU A 5 -4.97 -0.02 -17.88
C LEU A 5 -5.47 -0.82 -16.67
N PRO A 6 -5.18 -2.13 -16.57
CA PRO A 6 -5.52 -2.90 -15.39
C PRO A 6 -4.74 -2.36 -14.17
N PRO A 7 -5.37 -2.25 -12.98
CA PRO A 7 -4.72 -1.72 -11.80
C PRO A 7 -3.38 -2.40 -11.50
N CYS A 8 -2.35 -1.61 -11.20
CA CYS A 8 -1.07 -2.16 -10.74
C CYS A 8 -1.17 -2.64 -9.29
N HIS A 9 -1.98 -1.97 -8.46
CA HIS A 9 -2.27 -2.37 -7.08
C HIS A 9 -3.48 -3.30 -7.08
N TYR A 10 -3.26 -4.59 -6.81
CA TYR A 10 -4.30 -5.59 -6.92
C TYR A 10 -5.12 -5.67 -5.62
N THR A 11 -4.44 -5.63 -4.48
CA THR A 11 -5.09 -5.69 -3.17
C THR A 11 -4.21 -5.08 -2.10
N PHE A 12 -4.83 -4.64 -1.01
CA PHE A 12 -4.14 -4.34 0.23
C PHE A 12 -4.94 -4.93 1.40
N VAL A 13 -4.23 -5.28 2.46
CA VAL A 13 -4.82 -5.82 3.69
C VAL A 13 -4.49 -4.87 4.83
N VAL A 14 -5.48 -4.63 5.69
CA VAL A 14 -5.30 -3.90 6.94
C VAL A 14 -5.50 -4.87 8.10
N ASN A 15 -4.61 -4.84 9.07
CA ASN A 15 -4.64 -5.71 10.22
C ASN A 15 -4.25 -4.94 11.48
N VAL A 16 -4.97 -5.18 12.58
CA VAL A 16 -4.69 -4.55 13.88
C VAL A 16 -4.09 -5.59 14.82
N GLN A 17 -2.87 -5.33 15.28
CA GLN A 17 -2.16 -6.14 16.27
C GLN A 17 -1.54 -5.21 17.31
N ASP A 18 -1.67 -5.56 18.59
CA ASP A 18 -1.13 -4.79 19.72
C ASP A 18 -1.51 -3.30 19.68
N GLY A 19 -2.74 -3.00 19.26
CA GLY A 19 -3.26 -1.63 19.15
C GLY A 19 -2.72 -0.82 17.96
N ARG A 20 -1.98 -1.45 17.04
CA ARG A 20 -1.37 -0.80 15.88
C ARG A 20 -1.99 -1.26 14.58
N LEU A 21 -2.32 -0.31 13.70
CA LEU A 21 -2.85 -0.56 12.37
C LEU A 21 -1.72 -0.77 11.37
N ASN A 22 -1.58 -2.00 10.89
CA ASN A 22 -0.62 -2.39 9.87
C ASN A 22 -1.31 -2.46 8.51
N LEU A 23 -0.58 -2.15 7.43
CA LEU A 23 -1.08 -2.22 6.06
C LEU A 23 -0.11 -3.00 5.19
N HIS A 24 -0.60 -3.96 4.41
CA HIS A 24 0.20 -4.68 3.41
C HIS A 24 -0.37 -4.44 2.01
N LEU A 25 0.44 -3.93 1.09
CA LEU A 25 0.11 -3.77 -0.32
C LEU A 25 0.68 -4.91 -1.17
N THR A 26 -0.15 -5.50 -2.05
CA THR A 26 0.31 -6.39 -3.12
C THR A 26 0.12 -5.71 -4.48
N GLN A 27 1.24 -5.43 -5.14
CA GLN A 27 1.33 -4.78 -6.45
C GLN A 27 1.78 -5.80 -7.51
N ARG A 28 0.98 -5.98 -8.57
CA ARG A 28 1.27 -6.98 -9.61
C ARG A 28 2.49 -6.61 -10.48
N SER A 29 2.79 -5.33 -10.62
CA SER A 29 3.86 -4.83 -11.49
C SER A 29 4.28 -3.44 -11.03
N GLY A 30 5.58 -3.19 -10.88
CA GLY A 30 6.12 -1.96 -10.30
C GLY A 30 7.47 -1.54 -10.85
N ASP A 31 7.49 -0.32 -11.38
CA ASP A 31 8.69 0.46 -11.69
C ASP A 31 9.38 0.86 -10.39
N ILE A 32 10.55 0.29 -10.14
CA ILE A 32 11.31 0.47 -8.89
C ILE A 32 11.92 1.86 -8.78
N ALA A 33 12.23 2.52 -9.89
CA ALA A 33 12.92 3.81 -9.91
C ALA A 33 11.96 4.99 -9.67
N LEU A 34 10.79 4.95 -10.30
CA LEU A 34 9.85 6.08 -10.30
C LEU A 34 8.52 5.75 -9.62
N GLY A 35 7.95 4.58 -9.90
CA GLY A 35 6.60 4.23 -9.46
C GLY A 35 6.53 3.80 -8.00
N VAL A 36 7.38 2.86 -7.59
CA VAL A 36 7.39 2.29 -6.24
C VAL A 36 7.64 3.34 -5.16
N PRO A 37 8.58 4.30 -5.30
CA PRO A 37 8.74 5.37 -4.30
C PRO A 37 7.46 6.17 -4.05
N PHE A 38 6.71 6.50 -5.11
CA PHE A 38 5.43 7.17 -5.00
C PHE A 38 4.37 6.28 -4.33
N ASN A 39 4.32 5.00 -4.71
CA ASN A 39 3.36 4.05 -4.13
C ASN A 39 3.58 3.84 -2.64
N ILE A 40 4.83 3.74 -2.17
CA ILE A 40 5.15 3.63 -0.74
C ILE A 40 4.60 4.84 0.01
N ALA A 41 4.84 6.06 -0.49
CA ALA A 41 4.33 7.28 0.13
C ALA A 41 2.79 7.32 0.16
N ALA A 42 2.14 6.92 -0.93
CA ALA A 42 0.67 6.92 -1.04
C ALA A 42 0.02 5.95 -0.04
N TYR A 43 0.56 4.74 0.11
CA TYR A 43 0.00 3.75 1.03
C TYR A 43 0.41 3.97 2.48
N ALA A 44 1.57 4.57 2.74
CA ALA A 44 1.91 5.09 4.06
C ALA A 44 0.94 6.19 4.49
N LEU A 45 0.60 7.12 3.59
CA LEU A 45 -0.41 8.14 3.84
C LEU A 45 -1.78 7.52 4.12
N LEU A 46 -2.18 6.50 3.35
CA LEU A 46 -3.42 5.76 3.59
C LEU A 46 -3.42 5.10 4.98
N ALA A 47 -2.34 4.43 5.37
CA ALA A 47 -2.21 3.82 6.69
C ALA A 47 -2.36 4.87 7.82
N ASN A 48 -1.71 6.03 7.68
CA ASN A 48 -1.84 7.15 8.61
C ASN A 48 -3.28 7.68 8.68
N ALA A 49 -3.95 7.85 7.54
CA ALA A 49 -5.34 8.33 7.50
C ALA A 49 -6.30 7.33 8.15
N LEU A 50 -6.13 6.04 7.90
CA LEU A 50 -6.94 4.98 8.52
C LEU A 50 -6.71 4.91 10.03
N ALA A 51 -5.45 4.93 10.48
CA ALA A 51 -5.09 4.94 11.89
C ALA A 51 -5.74 6.13 12.62
N GLN A 52 -5.60 7.35 12.06
CA GLN A 52 -6.22 8.56 12.61
C GLN A 52 -7.75 8.45 12.73
N ARG A 53 -8.41 7.87 11.71
CA ARG A 53 -9.88 7.74 11.70
C ARG A 53 -10.42 6.64 12.60
N THR A 54 -9.60 5.65 12.93
CA THR A 54 -9.99 4.49 13.74
C THR A 54 -9.48 4.57 15.18
N GLY A 55 -8.58 5.50 15.49
CA GLY A 55 -8.01 5.69 16.83
C GLY A 55 -6.90 4.69 17.17
N PHE A 56 -6.36 3.96 16.19
CA PHE A 56 -5.20 3.10 16.37
C PHE A 56 -3.90 3.85 16.11
N GLU A 57 -2.81 3.37 16.70
CA GLU A 57 -1.45 3.84 16.37
C GLU A 57 -1.02 3.30 15.00
N VAL A 58 -0.14 4.02 14.30
CA VAL A 58 0.40 3.53 13.01
C VAL A 58 1.36 2.36 13.27
N GLY A 59 1.12 1.27 12.57
CA GLY A 59 1.94 0.06 12.57
C GLY A 59 2.93 0.01 11.41
N GLU A 60 3.20 -1.21 10.94
CA GLU A 60 4.11 -1.49 9.85
C GLU A 60 3.42 -1.42 8.48
N PHE A 61 4.19 -1.03 7.47
CA PHE A 61 3.80 -1.09 6.08
C PHE A 61 4.60 -2.17 5.33
N GLY A 62 3.90 -3.17 4.82
CA GLY A 62 4.46 -4.21 3.94
C GLY A 62 4.12 -3.95 2.47
N HIS A 63 5.05 -4.24 1.57
CA HIS A 63 4.84 -4.08 0.12
C HIS A 63 5.40 -5.27 -0.65
N THR A 64 4.51 -6.09 -1.21
CA THR A 64 4.85 -7.15 -2.15
C THR A 64 4.74 -6.60 -3.58
N VAL A 65 5.83 -6.69 -4.34
CA VAL A 65 5.83 -6.42 -5.78
C VAL A 65 6.09 -7.72 -6.51
N VAL A 66 5.16 -8.15 -7.37
CA VAL A 66 5.26 -9.43 -8.09
C VAL A 66 6.25 -9.33 -9.26
N ASP A 67 6.03 -8.35 -10.14
CA ASP A 67 6.95 -8.02 -11.23
C ASP A 67 7.61 -6.68 -10.94
N ALA A 68 8.84 -6.74 -10.41
CA ALA A 68 9.67 -5.58 -10.09
C ALA A 68 10.65 -5.31 -11.23
N HIS A 69 10.55 -4.13 -11.85
CA HIS A 69 11.39 -3.75 -12.99
C HIS A 69 11.96 -2.34 -12.82
N VAL A 70 13.09 -2.08 -13.49
CA VAL A 70 13.83 -0.80 -13.49
C VAL A 70 13.76 -0.19 -14.88
#